data_AF-A0A7Y5RZQ1-F1
#
_entry.id   AF-A0A7Y5RZQ1-F1
#
_cell.length_a   1.000
_cell.length_b   1.000
_cell.length_c   1.000
_cell.angle_alpha   90.00
_cell.angle_beta   90.00
_cell.angle_gamma   90.00
#
_symmetry.space_group_name_H-M   'P 1'
#
loop_
_entity.id
_entity.type
_entity.pdbx_description
1 polymer ?
#
loop_
_entity_poly.entity_id
_entity_poly.type
_entity_poly.pdbx_seq_one_letter_code
_entity_poly.pdbx_strand_id
1 'polypeptide(L)'
;ASRPAPSDATGATAETPVASSNAAGAELTYTPEQISELIKALGDPDWSTRQRASDDLFFAGPAAYPPLKEEFRRTRNYEVRRRIHYIVELIYFFHGQKQGNGFLGIQYNAANPLEGDRIRVIRVVPGSGAERAGLRAGDLVLSIDGTRISNGTDGFRRMIEERKPGTRIALVVLRDQRSLQLSAVLGPRRSPDDLYKMRERFVPWWRAEFDPDGLFREFDPPSVDRAWTLE
;
A
#
# COMPACT_ATOMS: atom_id res chain seq x y z
N ALA A 1 52.32 -40.43 -29.50
CA ALA A 1 51.85 -41.54 -28.63
C ALA A 1 51.55 -40.95 -27.26
N SER A 2 50.50 -41.26 -26.51
CA SER A 2 49.26 -42.01 -26.67
C SER A 2 48.55 -41.78 -25.33
N ARG A 3 47.25 -41.47 -25.31
CA ARG A 3 46.44 -41.71 -24.09
C ARG A 3 46.42 -43.22 -23.82
N PRO A 4 46.21 -43.62 -22.56
CA PRO A 4 44.84 -43.98 -22.20
C PRO A 4 44.35 -43.35 -20.88
N ALA A 5 43.03 -43.13 -20.83
CA ALA A 5 42.22 -42.91 -19.63
C ALA A 5 41.48 -44.23 -19.29
N PRO A 6 40.48 -44.32 -18.39
CA PRO A 6 40.12 -43.55 -17.17
C PRO A 6 39.92 -44.49 -15.94
N SER A 7 39.62 -43.95 -14.76
CA SER A 7 38.80 -44.68 -13.77
C SER A 7 37.88 -43.72 -13.03
N ASP A 8 36.62 -44.12 -12.98
CA ASP A 8 35.45 -43.35 -12.60
C ASP A 8 35.37 -43.03 -11.10
N ALA A 9 34.93 -41.81 -10.81
CA ALA A 9 34.19 -41.51 -9.60
C ALA A 9 33.07 -40.52 -9.95
N THR A 10 31.90 -41.12 -10.15
CA THR A 10 30.57 -40.53 -10.24
C THR A 10 30.33 -39.46 -9.17
N GLY A 11 30.12 -38.23 -9.63
CA GLY A 11 29.54 -37.14 -8.86
C GLY A 11 28.55 -36.40 -9.74
N ALA A 12 27.34 -36.93 -9.86
CA ALA A 12 26.23 -36.27 -10.52
C ALA A 12 25.88 -34.98 -9.75
N THR A 13 26.33 -33.83 -10.25
CA THR A 13 25.72 -32.55 -9.88
C THR A 13 24.37 -32.48 -10.57
N ALA A 14 23.33 -32.89 -9.85
CA ALA A 14 21.96 -32.62 -10.22
C ALA A 14 21.77 -31.11 -10.32
N GLU A 15 21.46 -30.64 -11.52
CA GLU A 15 20.88 -29.33 -11.76
C GLU A 15 19.58 -29.23 -10.97
N THR A 16 19.54 -28.36 -9.95
CA THR A 16 18.32 -28.06 -9.22
C THR A 16 17.40 -27.23 -10.12
N PRO A 17 16.15 -27.67 -10.37
CA PRO A 17 15.24 -26.95 -11.25
C PRO A 17 14.67 -25.70 -10.59
N VAL A 18 14.40 -24.73 -11.46
CA VAL A 18 13.69 -23.47 -11.29
C VAL A 18 12.53 -23.55 -10.29
N ALA A 19 12.58 -22.66 -9.29
CA ALA A 19 11.38 -22.16 -8.64
C ALA A 19 11.43 -20.62 -8.63
N SER A 20 11.14 -20.02 -9.79
CA SER A 20 10.55 -18.68 -9.83
C SER A 20 9.19 -18.75 -9.14
N SER A 21 9.18 -18.50 -7.84
CA SER A 21 7.96 -18.30 -7.08
C SER A 21 7.41 -16.91 -7.42
N ASN A 22 6.50 -16.88 -8.39
CA ASN A 22 5.47 -15.85 -8.49
C ASN A 22 4.59 -15.95 -7.22
N ALA A 23 5.02 -15.33 -6.13
CA ALA A 23 4.15 -15.08 -4.98
C ALA A 23 3.31 -13.82 -5.25
N ALA A 24 2.32 -13.98 -6.13
CA ALA A 24 1.22 -13.03 -6.24
C ALA A 24 0.45 -13.04 -4.91
N GLY A 25 0.61 -11.99 -4.10
CA GLY A 25 -0.36 -11.49 -3.13
C GLY A 25 -1.09 -12.51 -2.25
N ALA A 26 -0.37 -13.35 -1.50
CA ALA A 26 -0.97 -13.98 -0.32
C ALA A 26 -1.26 -12.88 0.70
N GLU A 27 -2.54 -12.67 1.01
CA GLU A 27 -2.96 -11.78 2.09
C GLU A 27 -2.39 -12.36 3.39
N LEU A 28 -1.38 -11.71 3.97
CA LEU A 28 -0.77 -12.15 5.23
C LEU A 28 -1.87 -12.14 6.30
N THR A 29 -2.31 -13.32 6.74
CA THR A 29 -3.29 -13.48 7.80
C THR A 29 -2.58 -13.71 9.12
N TYR A 30 -2.86 -12.86 10.10
CA TYR A 30 -2.31 -12.95 11.46
C TYR A 30 -3.38 -13.50 12.41
N THR A 31 -3.04 -14.49 13.24
CA THR A 31 -3.93 -14.99 14.29
C THR A 31 -3.96 -14.02 15.49
N PRO A 32 -5.01 -14.07 16.33
CA PRO A 32 -5.07 -13.27 17.56
C PRO A 32 -3.85 -13.46 18.47
N GLU A 33 -3.33 -14.69 18.57
CA GLU A 33 -2.16 -15.03 19.37
C GLU A 33 -0.90 -14.38 18.80
N GLN A 34 -0.72 -14.42 17.47
CA GLN A 34 0.39 -13.74 16.80
C GLN A 34 0.35 -12.23 17.05
N ILE A 35 -0.82 -11.61 16.94
CA ILE A 35 -1.00 -10.17 17.24
C ILE A 35 -0.62 -9.86 18.70
N SER A 36 -1.01 -10.72 19.64
CA SER A 36 -0.65 -10.56 21.06
C SER A 36 0.87 -10.61 21.29
N GLU A 37 1.57 -11.56 20.66
CA GLU A 37 3.04 -11.65 20.77
C GLU A 37 3.75 -10.46 20.15
N LEU A 38 3.27 -9.97 19.01
CA LEU A 38 3.81 -8.76 18.38
C LEU A 38 3.62 -7.52 19.27
N ILE A 39 2.48 -7.40 19.95
CA ILE A 39 2.23 -6.29 20.89
C ILE A 39 3.23 -6.33 22.06
N LYS A 40 3.54 -7.51 22.61
CA LYS A 40 4.56 -7.65 23.66
C LYS A 40 5.93 -7.19 23.16
N ALA A 41 6.28 -7.53 21.92
CA ALA A 41 7.54 -7.16 21.29
C ALA A 41 7.69 -5.65 21.04
N LEU A 42 6.62 -4.84 21.12
CA LEU A 42 6.73 -3.37 21.04
C LEU A 42 7.51 -2.76 22.20
N GLY A 43 7.68 -3.48 23.32
CA GLY A 43 8.45 -3.05 24.49
C GLY A 43 9.87 -3.62 24.56
N ASP A 44 10.30 -4.40 23.57
CA ASP A 44 11.60 -5.07 23.57
C ASP A 44 12.76 -4.06 23.62
N PRO A 45 13.88 -4.32 24.35
CA PRO A 45 15.03 -3.41 24.34
C PRO A 45 15.71 -3.27 22.96
N ASP A 46 15.70 -4.30 22.13
CA ASP A 46 16.23 -4.25 20.77
C ASP A 46 15.30 -3.48 19.83
N TRP A 47 15.84 -2.44 19.21
CA TRP A 47 15.10 -1.59 18.28
C TRP A 47 14.56 -2.37 17.08
N SER A 48 15.36 -3.32 16.56
CA SER A 48 15.02 -4.07 15.34
C SER A 48 13.82 -4.98 15.58
N THR A 49 13.71 -5.55 16.77
CA THR A 49 12.58 -6.36 17.21
C THR A 49 11.32 -5.53 17.37
N ARG A 50 11.41 -4.35 18.01
CA ARG A 50 10.27 -3.42 18.08
C ARG A 50 9.81 -2.97 16.70
N GLN A 51 10.74 -2.71 15.79
CA GLN A 51 10.44 -2.25 14.44
C GLN A 51 9.71 -3.32 13.62
N ARG A 52 10.25 -4.55 13.58
CA ARG A 52 9.58 -5.68 12.92
C ARG A 52 8.17 -5.91 13.47
N ALA A 53 8.02 -5.88 14.79
CA ALA A 53 6.71 -6.02 15.42
C ALA A 53 5.73 -4.91 15.01
N SER A 54 6.21 -3.67 14.88
CA SER A 54 5.39 -2.54 14.43
C SER A 54 4.95 -2.72 12.96
N ASP A 55 5.84 -3.19 12.10
CA ASP A 55 5.56 -3.44 10.68
C ASP A 55 4.57 -4.59 10.51
N ASP A 56 4.75 -5.69 11.25
CA ASP A 56 3.84 -6.84 11.21
C ASP A 56 2.44 -6.49 11.75
N LEU A 57 2.35 -5.69 12.82
CA LEU A 57 1.08 -5.18 13.34
C LEU A 57 0.38 -4.24 12.36
N PHE A 58 1.15 -3.46 11.61
CA PHE A 58 0.60 -2.66 10.51
C PHE A 58 -0.01 -3.56 9.42
N PHE A 59 0.69 -4.62 9.00
CA PHE A 59 0.18 -5.57 8.00
C PHE A 59 -1.02 -6.38 8.49
N ALA A 60 -1.13 -6.64 9.80
CA ALA A 60 -2.34 -7.21 10.41
C ALA A 60 -3.58 -6.31 10.25
N GLY A 61 -3.38 -5.02 9.97
CA GLY A 61 -4.44 -4.09 9.61
C GLY A 61 -5.47 -3.90 10.73
N PRO A 62 -6.75 -3.65 10.41
CA PRO A 62 -7.78 -3.35 11.41
C PRO A 62 -8.02 -4.44 12.45
N ALA A 63 -7.60 -5.69 12.19
CA ALA A 63 -7.67 -6.77 13.16
C ALA A 63 -6.79 -6.52 14.39
N ALA A 64 -5.75 -5.69 14.27
CA ALA A 64 -4.88 -5.32 15.39
C ALA A 64 -5.52 -4.27 16.33
N TYR A 65 -6.60 -3.58 15.93
CA TYR A 65 -7.17 -2.49 16.73
C TYR A 65 -7.65 -2.91 18.12
N PRO A 66 -8.46 -3.98 18.29
CA PRO A 66 -8.92 -4.35 19.63
C PRO A 66 -7.78 -4.62 20.63
N PRO A 67 -6.78 -5.46 20.33
CA PRO A 67 -5.70 -5.72 21.30
C PRO A 67 -4.74 -4.54 21.45
N LEU A 68 -4.50 -3.73 20.41
CA LEU A 68 -3.74 -2.48 20.55
C LEU A 68 -4.43 -1.49 21.48
N LYS A 69 -5.77 -1.38 21.41
CA LYS A 69 -6.57 -0.50 22.27
C LYS A 69 -6.49 -0.94 23.74
N GLU A 70 -6.55 -2.24 23.98
CA GLU A 70 -6.39 -2.81 25.32
C GLU A 70 -4.98 -2.52 25.88
N GLU A 71 -3.94 -2.80 25.11
CA GLU A 71 -2.56 -2.57 25.56
C GLU A 71 -2.29 -1.09 25.81
N PHE A 72 -2.78 -0.19 24.96
CA PHE A 72 -2.61 1.25 25.11
C PHE A 72 -3.14 1.77 26.45
N ARG A 73 -4.31 1.26 26.88
CA ARG A 73 -4.95 1.63 28.15
C ARG A 73 -4.23 1.04 29.35
N ARG A 74 -3.67 -0.17 29.20
CA ARG A 74 -3.01 -0.91 30.28
C ARG A 74 -1.57 -0.45 30.53
N THR A 75 -0.83 -0.18 29.46
CA THR A 75 0.61 0.04 29.52
C THR A 75 0.95 1.39 30.15
N ARG A 76 2.00 1.40 30.99
CA ARG A 76 2.65 2.64 31.47
C ARG A 76 3.93 2.95 30.69
N ASN A 77 4.36 2.06 29.79
CA ASN A 77 5.55 2.26 28.98
C ASN A 77 5.23 3.27 27.87
N TYR A 78 5.88 4.43 27.91
CA TYR A 78 5.69 5.49 26.93
C TYR A 78 6.11 5.06 25.51
N GLU A 79 7.18 4.28 25.35
CA GLU A 79 7.62 3.79 24.03
C GLU A 79 6.58 2.88 23.40
N VAL A 80 6.01 1.95 24.18
CA VAL A 80 4.92 1.08 23.72
C VAL A 80 3.71 1.92 23.34
N ARG A 81 3.33 2.88 24.18
CA ARG A 81 2.19 3.78 23.92
C ARG A 81 2.38 4.60 22.63
N ARG A 82 3.58 5.14 22.41
CA ARG A 82 3.97 5.89 21.20
C ARG A 82 3.92 5.03 19.94
N ARG A 83 4.43 3.78 20.01
CA ARG A 83 4.37 2.84 18.89
C ARG A 83 2.95 2.44 18.55
N ILE A 84 2.10 2.18 19.55
CA ILE A 84 0.68 1.90 19.32
C ILE A 84 0.02 3.07 18.59
N HIS A 85 0.24 4.31 19.03
CA HIS A 85 -0.30 5.48 18.34
C HIS A 85 0.13 5.54 16.87
N TYR A 86 1.43 5.38 16.61
CA TYR A 86 1.98 5.37 15.25
C TYR A 86 1.39 4.25 14.38
N ILE A 87 1.33 3.02 14.89
CA ILE A 87 0.77 1.87 14.17
C ILE A 87 -0.71 2.11 13.84
N VAL A 88 -1.49 2.61 14.80
CA VAL A 88 -2.92 2.88 14.60
C VAL A 88 -3.12 4.01 13.59
N GLU A 89 -2.29 5.05 13.61
CA GLU A 89 -2.30 6.12 12.59
C GLU A 89 -2.01 5.55 11.20
N LEU A 90 -1.01 4.68 11.06
CA LEU A 90 -0.69 4.03 9.80
C LEU A 90 -1.83 3.11 9.31
N ILE A 91 -2.39 2.27 10.18
CA ILE A 91 -3.52 1.41 9.81
C ILE A 91 -4.72 2.28 9.42
N TYR A 92 -4.99 3.37 10.15
CA TYR A 92 -6.06 4.31 9.82
C TYR A 92 -5.87 4.91 8.42
N PHE A 93 -4.65 5.32 8.09
CA PHE A 93 -4.33 5.92 6.79
C PHE A 93 -4.34 4.91 5.64
N PHE A 94 -3.72 3.75 5.80
CA PHE A 94 -3.52 2.78 4.72
C PHE A 94 -4.66 1.75 4.59
N HIS A 95 -5.29 1.36 5.70
CA HIS A 95 -6.34 0.32 5.74
C HIS A 95 -7.72 0.87 6.11
N GLY A 96 -7.78 2.00 6.84
CA GLY A 96 -9.03 2.65 7.24
C GLY A 96 -9.73 3.42 6.11
N GLN A 97 -9.03 3.75 5.02
CA GLN A 97 -9.55 4.56 3.93
C GLN A 97 -9.72 3.74 2.64
N LYS A 98 -10.92 3.18 2.43
CA LYS A 98 -11.45 2.99 1.06
C LYS A 98 -11.89 4.32 0.43
N GLN A 99 -11.56 5.46 1.03
CA GLN A 99 -12.15 6.76 0.73
C GLN A 99 -11.09 7.74 0.24
N GLY A 100 -11.41 8.33 -0.90
CA GLY A 100 -10.54 9.07 -1.79
C GLY A 100 -11.14 8.93 -3.19
N ASN A 101 -10.76 9.79 -4.10
CA ASN A 101 -11.17 9.64 -5.49
C ASN A 101 -10.43 8.44 -6.11
N GLY A 102 -11.07 7.76 -7.06
CA GLY A 102 -10.47 6.64 -7.77
C GLY A 102 -9.15 7.04 -8.43
N PHE A 103 -8.18 6.12 -8.42
CA PHE A 103 -6.87 6.33 -9.02
C PHE A 103 -6.55 5.21 -9.99
N LEU A 104 -6.53 5.53 -11.28
CA LEU A 104 -6.19 4.55 -12.32
C LEU A 104 -4.68 4.24 -12.32
N GLY A 105 -3.84 5.23 -12.02
CA GLY A 105 -2.38 5.09 -12.01
C GLY A 105 -1.72 5.34 -13.37
N ILE A 106 -2.12 6.40 -14.05
CA ILE A 106 -1.50 6.83 -15.29
C ILE A 106 -1.14 8.32 -15.24
N GLN A 107 -0.04 8.68 -15.93
CA GLN A 107 0.15 10.05 -16.39
C GLN A 107 -0.38 10.14 -17.81
N TYR A 108 -1.05 11.24 -18.14
CA TYR A 108 -1.74 11.40 -19.41
C TYR A 108 -1.79 12.87 -19.84
N ASN A 109 -1.99 13.08 -21.13
CA ASN A 109 -2.33 14.37 -21.71
C ASN A 109 -3.52 14.24 -22.65
N ALA A 110 -4.05 15.38 -23.09
CA ALA A 110 -4.97 15.40 -24.21
C ALA A 110 -4.26 14.78 -25.43
N ALA A 111 -4.98 13.95 -26.17
CA ALA A 111 -4.56 13.53 -27.49
C ALA A 111 -4.41 14.75 -28.42
N ASN A 112 -3.78 14.57 -29.58
CA ASN A 112 -3.66 15.66 -30.56
C ASN A 112 -5.08 16.20 -30.88
N PRO A 113 -5.29 17.53 -31.05
CA PRO A 113 -6.59 18.09 -31.42
C PRO A 113 -7.31 17.37 -32.58
N LEU A 114 -6.57 16.80 -33.54
CA LEU A 114 -7.11 16.02 -34.65
C LEU A 114 -7.72 14.67 -34.22
N GLU A 115 -7.34 14.16 -33.05
CA GLU A 115 -7.81 12.89 -32.47
C GLU A 115 -9.05 13.09 -31.57
N GLY A 116 -9.49 14.33 -31.35
CA GLY A 116 -10.65 14.71 -30.53
C GLY A 116 -10.41 14.62 -29.02
N ASP A 117 -11.48 14.53 -28.23
CA ASP A 117 -11.46 14.40 -26.76
C ASP A 117 -10.96 13.03 -26.27
N ARG A 118 -9.79 12.59 -26.75
CA ARG A 118 -9.14 11.35 -26.34
C ARG A 118 -8.02 11.63 -25.37
N ILE A 119 -7.65 10.61 -24.60
CA ILE A 119 -6.61 10.72 -23.59
C ILE A 119 -5.45 9.81 -23.97
N ARG A 120 -4.27 10.41 -24.11
CA ARG A 120 -3.06 9.66 -24.42
C ARG A 120 -2.34 9.33 -23.13
N VAL A 121 -2.05 8.04 -22.94
CA VAL A 121 -1.28 7.55 -21.80
C VAL A 121 0.19 7.88 -22.05
N ILE A 122 0.77 8.69 -21.19
CA ILE A 122 2.20 9.02 -21.21
C ILE A 122 2.99 8.02 -20.39
N ARG A 123 2.47 7.62 -19.22
CA ARG A 123 3.19 6.72 -18.32
C ARG A 123 2.28 5.81 -17.50
N VAL A 124 2.75 4.57 -17.41
CA VAL A 124 2.46 3.49 -16.45
C VAL A 124 2.87 3.76 -14.99
N VAL A 125 2.02 3.97 -13.98
CA VAL A 125 2.50 3.93 -12.58
C VAL A 125 2.66 2.46 -12.15
N PRO A 126 3.84 2.01 -11.69
CA PRO A 126 4.05 0.63 -11.24
C PRO A 126 3.15 0.24 -10.07
N GLY A 127 2.70 -1.02 -10.03
CA GLY A 127 1.78 -1.58 -9.04
C GLY A 127 0.33 -1.08 -9.12
N SER A 128 0.03 -0.19 -10.07
CA SER A 128 -1.28 0.46 -10.16
C SER A 128 -2.37 -0.42 -10.78
N GLY A 129 -3.61 0.06 -10.74
CA GLY A 129 -4.74 -0.55 -11.44
C GLY A 129 -4.54 -0.60 -12.95
N ALA A 130 -3.90 0.42 -13.53
CA ALA A 130 -3.60 0.50 -14.95
C ALA A 130 -2.57 -0.54 -15.39
N GLU A 131 -1.49 -0.71 -14.63
CA GLU A 131 -0.46 -1.71 -14.97
C GLU A 131 -1.04 -3.12 -14.92
N ARG A 132 -1.79 -3.45 -13.86
CA ARG A 132 -2.49 -4.74 -13.72
C ARG A 132 -3.52 -4.98 -14.84
N ALA A 133 -4.11 -3.92 -15.38
CA ALA A 133 -5.02 -4.00 -16.52
C ALA A 133 -4.31 -4.12 -17.89
N GLY A 134 -2.98 -4.01 -17.92
CA GLY A 134 -2.20 -4.06 -19.14
C GLY A 134 -2.24 -2.78 -19.99
N LEU A 135 -2.59 -1.64 -19.41
CA LEU A 135 -2.41 -0.32 -20.04
C LEU A 135 -0.92 -0.05 -20.28
N ARG A 136 -0.62 0.66 -21.36
CA ARG A 136 0.75 1.00 -21.77
C ARG A 136 0.86 2.46 -22.18
N ALA A 137 2.07 3.00 -22.09
CA ALA A 137 2.37 4.28 -22.70
C ALA A 137 2.09 4.22 -24.21
N GLY A 138 1.49 5.27 -24.76
CA GLY A 138 1.06 5.36 -26.15
C GLY A 138 -0.41 4.98 -26.39
N ASP A 139 -1.07 4.29 -25.45
CA ASP A 139 -2.50 3.99 -25.55
C ASP A 139 -3.33 5.28 -25.64
N LEU A 140 -4.34 5.27 -26.51
CA LEU A 140 -5.36 6.32 -26.57
C LEU A 140 -6.66 5.80 -25.96
N VAL A 141 -7.03 6.31 -24.79
CA VAL A 141 -8.30 5.98 -24.15
C VAL A 141 -9.45 6.67 -24.91
N LEU A 142 -10.44 5.87 -25.30
CA LEU A 142 -11.59 6.29 -26.09
C LEU A 142 -12.85 6.45 -25.21
N SER A 143 -13.06 5.52 -24.28
CA SER A 143 -14.22 5.52 -23.39
C SER A 143 -13.94 4.80 -22.07
N ILE A 144 -14.72 5.14 -21.05
CA ILE A 144 -14.77 4.47 -19.75
C ILE A 144 -16.21 4.02 -19.51
N ASP A 145 -16.41 2.74 -19.18
CA ASP A 145 -17.71 2.13 -18.90
C ASP A 145 -18.76 2.41 -19.99
N GLY A 146 -18.33 2.36 -21.26
CA GLY A 146 -19.19 2.64 -22.42
C GLY A 146 -19.42 4.13 -22.71
N THR A 147 -19.08 5.02 -21.77
CA THR A 147 -19.21 6.47 -21.95
C THR A 147 -17.96 7.05 -22.60
N ARG A 148 -18.14 7.70 -23.75
CA ARG A 148 -17.04 8.38 -24.45
C ARG A 148 -16.54 9.56 -23.61
N ILE A 149 -15.23 9.78 -23.64
CA ILE A 149 -14.63 10.92 -22.95
C ILE A 149 -15.07 12.21 -23.67
N SER A 150 -15.47 13.20 -22.89
CA SER A 150 -15.80 14.56 -23.31
C SER A 150 -15.06 15.55 -22.42
N ASN A 151 -14.89 16.79 -22.87
CA ASN A 151 -14.17 17.85 -22.12
C ASN A 151 -12.70 17.48 -21.84
N GLY A 152 -12.07 16.77 -22.78
CA GLY A 152 -10.66 16.39 -22.73
C GLY A 152 -10.20 15.82 -21.39
N THR A 153 -9.07 16.33 -20.90
CA THR A 153 -8.40 15.83 -19.68
C THR A 153 -9.22 16.04 -18.41
N ASP A 154 -10.04 17.08 -18.35
CA ASP A 154 -10.86 17.37 -17.18
C ASP A 154 -12.04 16.42 -17.04
N GLY A 155 -12.73 16.14 -18.15
CA GLY A 155 -13.81 15.15 -18.13
C GLY A 155 -13.29 13.75 -17.83
N PHE A 156 -12.16 13.35 -18.43
CA PHE A 156 -11.52 12.08 -18.09
C PHE A 156 -11.15 11.98 -16.61
N ARG A 157 -10.49 13.02 -16.07
CA ARG A 157 -10.15 13.09 -14.65
C ARG A 157 -11.39 12.90 -13.78
N ARG A 158 -12.44 13.66 -14.07
CA ARG A 158 -13.71 13.62 -13.33
C ARG A 158 -14.35 12.23 -13.36
N MET A 159 -14.39 11.59 -14.51
CA MET A 159 -14.91 10.22 -14.63
C MET A 159 -14.14 9.25 -13.71
N ILE A 160 -12.81 9.33 -13.65
CA ILE A 160 -12.04 8.46 -12.75
C ILE A 160 -12.27 8.84 -11.28
N GLU A 161 -12.29 10.14 -10.99
CA GLU A 161 -12.32 10.67 -9.63
C GLU A 161 -13.67 10.52 -8.92
N GLU A 162 -14.78 10.51 -9.65
CA GLU A 162 -16.12 10.29 -9.10
C GLU A 162 -16.37 8.84 -8.62
N ARG A 163 -15.47 7.92 -8.97
CA ARG A 163 -15.55 6.51 -8.59
C ARG A 163 -14.73 6.25 -7.33
N LYS A 164 -15.13 5.26 -6.53
CA LYS A 164 -14.39 4.88 -5.33
C LYS A 164 -13.20 3.96 -5.66
N PRO A 165 -12.14 3.96 -4.83
CA PRO A 165 -11.13 2.93 -4.84
C PRO A 165 -11.75 1.54 -4.71
N GLY A 166 -11.21 0.57 -5.44
CA GLY A 166 -11.76 -0.77 -5.58
C GLY A 166 -12.82 -0.91 -6.67
N THR A 167 -13.34 0.18 -7.23
CA THR A 167 -14.26 0.12 -8.38
C THR A 167 -13.53 -0.44 -9.60
N ARG A 168 -14.15 -1.43 -10.24
CA ARG A 168 -13.73 -1.95 -11.54
C ARG A 168 -14.32 -1.07 -12.63
N ILE A 169 -13.50 -0.66 -13.59
CA ILE A 169 -13.90 0.09 -14.78
C ILE A 169 -13.52 -0.68 -16.05
N ALA A 170 -14.33 -0.54 -17.09
CA ALA A 170 -14.02 -1.00 -18.44
C ALA A 170 -13.46 0.18 -19.26
N LEU A 171 -12.33 -0.04 -19.90
CA LEU A 171 -11.66 0.93 -20.76
C LEU A 171 -11.68 0.42 -22.19
N VAL A 172 -12.03 1.30 -23.13
CA VAL A 172 -11.76 1.06 -24.55
C VAL A 172 -10.56 1.90 -24.93
N VAL A 173 -9.49 1.26 -25.42
CA VAL A 173 -8.26 1.94 -25.83
C VAL A 173 -7.92 1.62 -27.27
N LEU A 174 -7.33 2.58 -27.98
CA LEU A 174 -6.70 2.37 -29.28
C LEU A 174 -5.19 2.17 -29.06
N ARG A 175 -4.69 1.01 -29.48
CA ARG A 175 -3.27 0.65 -29.47
C ARG A 175 -2.91 0.10 -30.84
N ASP A 176 -1.90 0.67 -31.49
CA ASP A 176 -1.44 0.23 -32.81
C ASP A 176 -2.59 0.11 -33.84
N GLN A 177 -3.48 1.12 -33.88
CA GLN A 177 -4.69 1.17 -34.73
C GLN A 177 -5.73 0.07 -34.45
N ARG A 178 -5.63 -0.66 -33.33
CA ARG A 178 -6.59 -1.67 -32.89
C ARG A 178 -7.30 -1.24 -31.61
N SER A 179 -8.60 -1.47 -31.56
CA SER A 179 -9.40 -1.24 -30.37
C SER A 179 -9.28 -2.42 -29.41
N LEU A 180 -8.93 -2.16 -28.15
CA LEU A 180 -8.79 -3.14 -27.08
C LEU A 180 -9.72 -2.78 -25.93
N GLN A 181 -10.34 -3.80 -25.33
CA GLN A 181 -11.08 -3.63 -24.07
C GLN A 181 -10.20 -4.09 -22.91
N LEU A 182 -9.98 -3.21 -21.94
CA LEU A 182 -9.21 -3.49 -20.73
C LEU A 182 -10.10 -3.30 -19.51
N SER A 183 -9.89 -4.11 -18.47
CA SER A 183 -10.60 -3.95 -17.20
C SER A 183 -9.61 -3.57 -16.11
N ALA A 184 -9.80 -2.41 -15.50
CA ALA A 184 -8.92 -1.87 -14.47
C ALA A 184 -9.65 -1.73 -13.14
N VAL A 185 -8.96 -2.00 -12.04
CA VAL A 185 -9.48 -1.77 -10.68
C VAL A 185 -8.80 -0.52 -10.13
N LEU A 186 -9.59 0.52 -9.83
CA LEU A 186 -9.08 1.78 -9.33
C LEU A 186 -8.44 1.61 -7.95
N GLY A 187 -7.26 2.19 -7.75
CA GLY A 187 -6.62 2.29 -6.46
C GLY A 187 -7.05 3.54 -5.69
N PRO A 188 -6.60 3.70 -4.44
CA PRO A 188 -6.73 4.96 -3.70
C PRO A 188 -5.80 6.03 -4.29
N ARG A 189 -6.33 7.23 -4.55
CA ARG A 189 -5.49 8.41 -4.80
C ARG A 189 -4.86 8.83 -3.48
N ARG A 190 -3.55 9.11 -3.51
CA ARG A 190 -2.80 9.63 -2.35
C ARG A 190 -2.16 10.95 -2.76
N SER A 191 -2.50 12.03 -2.07
CA SER A 191 -1.97 13.37 -2.24
C SER A 191 -1.46 13.91 -0.89
N PRO A 192 -0.56 14.90 -0.89
CA PRO A 192 -0.16 15.58 0.35
C PRO A 192 -1.35 16.16 1.14
N ASP A 193 -2.36 16.67 0.44
CA ASP A 193 -3.63 17.12 1.04
C ASP A 193 -4.36 16.00 1.79
N ASP A 194 -4.21 14.73 1.35
CA ASP A 194 -4.82 13.60 2.02
C ASP A 194 -4.17 13.33 3.38
N LEU A 195 -2.88 13.62 3.55
CA LEU A 195 -2.20 13.51 4.86
C LEU A 195 -2.70 14.60 5.81
N TYR A 196 -2.84 15.84 5.33
CA TYR A 196 -3.35 16.95 6.14
C TYR A 196 -4.81 16.72 6.55
N LYS A 197 -5.69 16.44 5.59
CA LYS A 197 -7.11 16.10 5.85
C LYS A 197 -7.25 14.81 6.66
N MET A 198 -6.30 13.88 6.55
CA MET A 198 -6.27 12.70 7.42
C MET A 198 -6.06 13.11 8.87
N ARG A 199 -5.04 13.92 9.20
CA ARG A 199 -4.80 14.31 10.60
C ARG A 199 -5.99 15.02 11.23
N GLU A 200 -6.69 15.87 10.48
CA GLU A 200 -7.94 16.53 10.94
C GLU A 200 -9.06 15.53 11.31
N ARG A 201 -9.09 14.36 10.67
CA ARG A 201 -10.07 13.30 10.97
C ARG A 201 -9.56 12.29 11.99
N PHE A 202 -8.26 12.00 11.95
CA PHE A 202 -7.62 11.03 12.81
C PHE A 202 -7.61 11.48 14.25
N VAL A 203 -7.22 12.72 14.55
CA VAL A 203 -7.11 13.18 15.95
C VAL A 203 -8.44 13.10 16.71
N PRO A 204 -9.58 13.60 16.18
CA PRO A 204 -10.88 13.42 16.84
C PRO A 204 -11.28 11.95 16.99
N TRP A 205 -11.06 11.13 15.96
CA TRP A 205 -11.36 9.70 16.00
C TRP A 205 -10.50 8.96 17.02
N TRP A 206 -9.20 9.24 17.07
CA TRP A 206 -8.24 8.69 18.02
C TRP A 206 -8.66 8.99 19.44
N ARG A 207 -9.01 10.24 19.74
CA ARG A 207 -9.52 10.63 21.07
C ARG A 207 -10.81 9.89 21.41
N ALA A 208 -11.74 9.75 20.48
CA ALA A 208 -12.98 9.03 20.75
C ALA A 208 -12.77 7.52 20.97
N GLU A 209 -11.94 6.89 20.14
CA GLU A 209 -11.85 5.44 20.05
C GLU A 209 -10.75 4.81 20.89
N PHE A 210 -9.58 5.44 20.93
CA PHE A 210 -8.37 4.89 21.57
C PHE A 210 -8.02 5.60 22.86
N ASP A 211 -8.14 6.93 22.89
CA ASP A 211 -7.61 7.77 23.96
C ASP A 211 -8.60 8.83 24.48
N PRO A 212 -9.76 8.41 25.04
CA PRO A 212 -10.77 9.34 25.56
C PRO A 212 -10.28 10.13 26.78
N ASP A 213 -9.35 9.54 27.55
CA ASP A 213 -8.80 10.13 28.76
C ASP A 213 -7.56 11.01 28.50
N GLY A 214 -7.10 11.10 27.24
CA GLY A 214 -5.94 11.92 26.87
C GLY A 214 -4.61 11.43 27.47
N LEU A 215 -4.44 10.11 27.56
CA LEU A 215 -3.26 9.41 28.06
C LEU A 215 -2.04 9.59 27.15
N PHE A 216 -2.21 9.89 25.86
CA PHE A 216 -1.12 10.16 24.94
C PHE A 216 -1.03 11.65 24.61
N ARG A 217 0.13 12.23 24.90
CA ARG A 217 0.48 13.60 24.54
C ARG A 217 1.44 13.56 23.36
N GLU A 218 0.95 13.95 22.19
CA GLU A 218 1.70 13.95 20.92
C GLU A 218 2.99 14.79 20.98
N PHE A 219 3.09 15.71 21.95
CA PHE A 219 4.22 16.61 22.20
C PHE A 219 4.92 16.42 23.55
N ASP A 220 4.74 15.29 24.26
CA ASP A 220 5.77 14.95 25.25
C ASP A 220 7.00 14.51 24.44
N PRO A 221 8.10 15.29 24.37
CA PRO A 221 9.36 14.71 23.91
C PRO A 221 9.58 13.45 24.75
N PRO A 222 10.19 12.38 24.18
CA PRO A 222 10.50 11.20 24.96
C PRO A 222 11.08 11.71 26.28
N SER A 223 10.41 11.39 27.40
CA SER A 223 10.98 11.66 28.70
C SER A 223 12.34 11.00 28.59
N VAL A 224 13.37 11.82 28.43
CA VAL A 224 14.73 11.36 28.32
C VAL A 224 14.88 10.62 29.63
N ASP A 225 14.80 9.30 29.56
CA ASP A 225 15.12 8.46 30.68
C ASP A 225 16.49 8.98 31.08
N ARG A 226 16.56 9.57 32.28
CA ARG A 226 17.82 10.03 32.89
C ARG A 226 18.80 8.86 33.12
N ALA A 227 18.57 7.71 32.50
CA ALA A 227 19.42 6.53 32.48
C ALA A 227 20.30 6.44 31.21
N TRP A 228 20.19 7.36 30.25
CA TRP A 228 21.09 7.43 29.08
C TRP A 228 21.91 8.73 29.04
N THR A 229 22.45 9.17 30.17
CA THR A 229 23.61 10.06 30.16
C THR A 229 24.86 9.22 30.01
N LEU A 230 25.51 9.32 28.85
CA LEU A 230 26.91 8.96 28.67
C LEU A 230 27.75 9.93 29.52
N GLU A 231 28.16 9.48 30.70
CA GLU A 231 29.42 9.84 31.37
C GLU A 231 30.01 8.58 32.00
#